data_AF-A0A5C5VDU2-F1
#
_entry.id   AF-A0A5C5VDU2-F1
#
_cell.length_a   1.000
_cell.length_b   1.000
_cell.length_c   1.000
_cell.angle_alpha   90.00
_cell.angle_beta   90.00
_cell.angle_gamma   90.00
#
_symmetry.space_group_name_H-M   'P 1'
#
loop_
_entity.id
_entity.type
_entity.pdbx_description
1 polymer ?
#
loop_
_entity_poly.entity_id
_entity_poly.type
_entity_poly.pdbx_seq_one_letter_code
_entity_poly.pdbx_strand_id
1 'polypeptide(L)'
;MSVSLLDRWANWIGDRSLEQAIQAELRRGGFAVHASKIIRPRLVAIERPGWVQVHRFEVETLDSERHAVRLFGAVRDDGRSERPRVVLTHDRNERDSQLDAWCEGLIRRD
;
A
#
# COMPACT_ATOMS: atom_id res chain seq x y z
N MET A 1 -14.53 13.56 -17.33
CA MET A 1 -14.86 13.44 -15.89
C MET A 1 -13.77 14.17 -15.12
N SER A 2 -14.08 15.28 -14.46
CA SER A 2 -13.10 16.00 -13.64
C SER A 2 -12.85 15.21 -12.36
N VAL A 3 -11.63 14.72 -12.18
CA VAL A 3 -11.20 14.14 -10.90
C VAL A 3 -11.11 15.28 -9.90
N SER A 4 -11.86 15.19 -8.81
CA SER A 4 -11.81 16.21 -7.76
C SER A 4 -10.41 16.25 -7.14
N LEU A 5 -9.91 17.44 -6.80
CA LEU A 5 -8.67 17.60 -6.03
C LEU A 5 -8.73 16.78 -4.74
N LEU A 6 -9.89 16.71 -4.09
CA LEU A 6 -10.10 15.89 -2.89
C LEU A 6 -9.88 14.39 -3.15
N ASP A 7 -10.32 13.88 -4.30
CA ASP A 7 -10.10 12.47 -4.67
C ASP A 7 -8.62 12.19 -4.95
N ARG A 8 -7.93 13.15 -5.54
CA ARG A 8 -6.49 13.04 -5.80
C ARG A 8 -5.70 13.01 -4.50
N TRP A 9 -6.02 13.88 -3.55
CA TRP A 9 -5.40 13.89 -2.21
C TRP A 9 -5.73 12.62 -1.41
N ALA A 10 -6.98 12.15 -1.44
CA ALA A 10 -7.40 10.97 -0.70
C ALA A 10 -6.76 9.66 -1.21
N ASN A 11 -6.27 9.63 -2.45
CA ASN A 11 -5.64 8.47 -3.07
C ASN A 11 -4.12 8.62 -3.23
N TRP A 12 -3.54 9.66 -2.63
CA TRP A 12 -2.10 9.93 -2.74
C TRP A 12 -1.34 9.30 -1.57
N ILE A 13 -0.29 8.54 -1.88
CA ILE A 13 0.56 7.91 -0.85
C ILE A 13 1.75 8.78 -0.42
N GLY A 14 1.95 9.95 -1.05
CA GLY A 14 2.89 10.97 -0.57
C GLY A 14 4.37 10.73 -0.86
N ASP A 15 4.80 9.47 -0.98
CA ASP A 15 6.21 9.08 -1.05
C ASP A 15 6.55 8.27 -2.32
N ARG A 16 7.55 8.73 -3.07
CA ARG A 16 8.03 8.09 -4.30
C ARG A 16 8.65 6.72 -4.05
N SER A 17 9.33 6.53 -2.92
CA SER A 17 9.93 5.25 -2.55
C SER A 17 8.86 4.19 -2.27
N LEU A 18 7.77 4.58 -1.57
CA LEU A 18 6.62 3.73 -1.34
C LEU A 18 5.93 3.35 -2.65
N GLU A 19 5.69 4.33 -3.52
CA GLU A 19 5.10 4.07 -4.83
C GLU A 19 5.94 3.09 -5.65
N GLN A 20 7.27 3.28 -5.69
CA GLN A 20 8.18 2.36 -6.39
C GLN A 20 8.16 0.95 -5.80
N ALA A 21 8.11 0.82 -4.47
CA ALA A 21 8.03 -0.48 -3.81
C ALA A 21 6.71 -1.20 -4.16
N ILE A 22 5.58 -0.50 -4.16
CA ILE A 22 4.28 -1.05 -4.56
C ILE A 22 4.28 -1.47 -6.04
N GLN A 23 4.84 -0.63 -6.92
CA GLN A 23 4.96 -0.98 -8.33
C GLN A 23 5.87 -2.19 -8.55
N ALA A 24 6.97 -2.31 -7.79
CA ALA A 24 7.84 -3.48 -7.85
C ALA A 24 7.09 -4.76 -7.43
N GLU A 25 6.27 -4.66 -6.38
CA GLU A 25 5.46 -5.77 -5.91
C GLU A 25 4.38 -6.19 -6.92
N LEU A 26 3.70 -5.22 -7.55
CA LEU A 26 2.76 -5.48 -8.64
C LEU A 26 3.43 -6.21 -9.81
N ARG A 27 4.63 -5.76 -10.25
CA ARG A 27 5.39 -6.44 -11.32
C ARG A 27 5.73 -7.87 -10.93
N ARG A 28 6.17 -8.08 -9.69
CA ARG A 28 6.52 -9.41 -9.16
C ARG A 28 5.31 -10.35 -9.17
N GLY A 29 4.13 -9.84 -8.85
CA GLY A 29 2.87 -10.60 -8.88
C GLY A 29 2.25 -10.77 -10.27
N GLY A 30 2.87 -10.26 -11.35
CA GLY A 30 2.35 -10.36 -12.71
C GLY A 30 1.22 -9.38 -13.05
N PHE A 31 1.03 -8.33 -12.25
CA PHE A 31 -0.01 -7.32 -12.44
C PHE A 31 0.45 -6.13 -13.30
N ALA A 32 -0.50 -5.49 -13.97
CA ALA A 32 -0.24 -4.34 -14.83
C ALA A 32 0.02 -3.05 -14.04
N VAL A 33 1.30 -2.69 -13.87
CA VAL A 33 1.68 -1.44 -13.18
C VAL A 33 1.13 -0.18 -13.84
N HIS A 34 1.18 -0.08 -15.17
CA HIS A 34 0.76 1.13 -15.89
C HIS A 34 -0.75 1.39 -15.81
N ALA A 35 -1.54 0.36 -15.54
CA ALA A 35 -2.99 0.45 -15.33
C ALA A 35 -3.36 0.48 -13.83
N SER A 36 -2.36 0.47 -12.94
CA SER A 36 -2.60 0.41 -11.50
C SER A 36 -3.01 1.76 -10.93
N LYS A 37 -3.95 1.73 -9.99
CA LYS A 37 -4.39 2.88 -9.21
C LYS A 37 -4.42 2.51 -7.74
N ILE A 38 -3.58 3.17 -6.94
CA ILE A 38 -3.62 3.08 -5.48
C ILE A 38 -4.85 3.87 -5.01
N ILE A 39 -5.64 3.27 -4.14
CA ILE A 39 -6.81 3.91 -3.55
C ILE A 39 -6.84 3.71 -2.03
N ARG A 40 -7.47 4.66 -1.33
CA ARG A 40 -7.66 4.64 0.12
C ARG A 40 -6.37 4.41 0.97
N PRO A 41 -5.21 5.00 0.63
CA PRO A 41 -4.03 4.94 1.49
C PRO A 41 -4.35 5.53 2.87
N ARG A 42 -4.00 4.80 3.92
CA ARG A 42 -4.20 5.18 5.33
C ARG A 42 -3.00 4.77 6.15
N LEU A 43 -2.44 5.70 6.92
CA LEU A 43 -1.46 5.38 7.97
C LEU A 43 -2.19 4.66 9.11
N VAL A 44 -1.73 3.47 9.49
CA VAL A 44 -2.37 2.64 10.52
C VAL A 44 -1.55 2.52 11.79
N ALA A 45 -0.23 2.66 11.72
CA ALA A 45 0.62 2.64 12.90
C ALA A 45 1.97 3.33 12.64
N ILE A 46 2.59 3.81 13.72
CA ILE A 46 3.93 4.42 13.69
C ILE A 46 4.78 4.06 14.92
N GLU A 47 6.10 4.00 14.76
CA GLU A 47 7.06 4.12 15.86
C GLU A 47 7.37 5.60 16.07
N ARG A 48 7.58 6.08 17.30
CA ARG A 48 8.09 7.43 17.57
C ARG A 48 9.60 7.36 17.86
N PRO A 49 10.43 8.25 17.28
CA PRO A 49 10.07 9.50 16.58
C PRO A 49 9.87 9.38 15.05
N GLY A 50 9.13 8.39 14.53
CA GLY A 50 8.64 8.36 13.15
C GLY A 50 9.38 7.41 12.21
N TRP A 51 10.32 6.62 12.73
CA TRP A 51 11.19 5.74 11.94
C TRP A 51 10.44 4.63 11.23
N VAL A 52 9.40 4.09 11.84
CA VAL A 52 8.57 3.04 11.24
C VAL A 52 7.19 3.60 11.01
N GLN A 53 6.67 3.40 9.79
CA GLN A 53 5.31 3.74 9.42
C GLN A 53 4.67 2.56 8.71
N VAL A 54 3.47 2.19 9.14
CA VAL A 54 2.69 1.13 8.51
C VAL A 54 1.47 1.77 7.87
N HIS A 55 1.27 1.51 6.59
CA HIS A 55 0.11 1.97 5.83
C HIS A 55 -0.68 0.77 5.29
N ARG A 56 -1.99 0.96 5.19
CA ARG A 56 -2.88 0.10 4.39
C ARG A 56 -3.35 0.85 3.16
N PHE A 57 -3.63 0.12 2.09
CA PHE A 57 -4.19 0.66 0.86
C PHE A 57 -4.93 -0.45 0.09
N GLU A 58 -5.58 -0.08 -0.99
CA GLU A 58 -6.09 -1.00 -2.01
C GLU A 58 -5.48 -0.60 -3.36
N VAL A 59 -5.36 -1.55 -4.28
CA VAL A 59 -4.94 -1.29 -5.66
C VAL A 59 -5.97 -1.84 -6.62
N GLU A 60 -6.44 -1.01 -7.54
CA GLU A 60 -7.19 -1.46 -8.72
C GLU A 60 -6.20 -1.58 -9.88
N THR A 61 -6.14 -2.73 -10.55
CA THR A 61 -5.19 -3.02 -11.62
C THR A 61 -5.74 -4.12 -12.56
N LEU A 62 -4.92 -4.59 -13.50
CA LEU A 62 -5.23 -5.72 -14.35
C LEU A 62 -4.30 -6.90 -14.01
N ASP A 63 -4.83 -8.11 -14.05
CA ASP A 63 -4.02 -9.33 -14.02
C ASP A 63 -3.37 -9.64 -15.39
N SER A 64 -2.67 -10.77 -15.48
CA SER A 64 -2.01 -11.23 -16.70
C SER A 64 -2.97 -11.49 -17.87
N GLU A 65 -4.24 -11.79 -17.58
CA GLU A 65 -5.29 -12.04 -18.57
C GLU A 65 -6.07 -10.76 -18.91
N ARG A 66 -5.66 -9.62 -18.35
CA ARG A 66 -6.28 -8.30 -18.51
C ARG A 66 -7.65 -8.18 -17.84
N HIS A 67 -7.95 -9.02 -16.86
CA HIS A 67 -9.13 -8.83 -16.03
C HIS A 67 -8.88 -7.77 -14.96
N ALA A 68 -9.89 -6.92 -14.73
CA ALA A 68 -9.84 -5.94 -13.67
C ALA A 68 -9.88 -6.65 -12.31
N VAL A 69 -8.87 -6.40 -11.49
CA VAL A 69 -8.72 -6.98 -10.16
C VAL A 69 -8.51 -5.88 -9.12
N ARG A 70 -8.94 -6.18 -7.89
CA ARG A 70 -8.64 -5.37 -6.71
C ARG A 70 -7.76 -6.18 -5.75
N LEU A 71 -6.68 -5.55 -5.32
CA LEU A 71 -5.73 -6.11 -4.35
C LEU A 71 -5.79 -5.30 -3.06
N PHE A 72 -5.64 -6.00 -1.93
CA PHE A 72 -5.49 -5.43 -0.61
C PHE A 72 -4.00 -5.31 -0.29
N GLY A 73 -3.57 -4.09 0.00
CA GLY A 73 -2.16 -3.76 0.22
C GLY A 73 -1.85 -3.34 1.65
N ALA A 74 -0.65 -3.69 2.09
CA ALA A 74 0.00 -3.17 3.28
C ALA A 74 1.44 -2.80 2.95
N VAL A 75 1.95 -1.71 3.51
CA VAL A 75 3.36 -1.35 3.43
C VAL A 75 3.89 -0.98 4.80
N ARG A 76 5.02 -1.56 5.19
CA ARG A 76 5.83 -1.16 6.34
C ARG A 76 7.08 -0.48 5.83
N ASP A 77 7.13 0.82 6.01
CA ASP A 77 8.30 1.63 5.77
C ASP A 77 9.09 1.78 7.07
N ASP A 78 10.40 1.65 6.97
CA ASP A 78 11.34 1.72 8.07
C ASP A 78 12.51 2.55 7.59
N GLY A 79 12.63 3.79 8.06
CA GLY A 79 13.65 4.74 7.60
C GLY A 79 15.10 4.33 7.89
N ARG A 80 15.29 3.20 8.59
CA ARG A 80 16.61 2.57 8.79
C ARG A 80 16.90 1.47 7.75
N SER A 81 15.89 1.03 7.02
CA SER A 81 15.97 -0.01 5.99
C SER A 81 16.10 0.62 4.60
N GLU A 82 16.76 -0.09 3.67
CA GLU A 82 16.94 0.40 2.30
C GLU A 82 15.66 0.42 1.47
N ARG A 83 14.68 -0.43 1.81
CA ARG A 83 13.43 -0.57 1.05
C ARG A 83 12.23 -0.86 1.96
N PRO A 84 11.07 -0.27 1.67
CA PRO A 84 9.81 -0.64 2.31
C PRO A 84 9.45 -2.09 2.04
N ARG A 85 8.80 -2.74 3.01
CA ARG A 85 8.21 -4.07 2.83
C ARG A 85 6.77 -3.92 2.41
N VAL A 86 6.40 -4.55 1.29
CA VAL A 86 5.05 -4.47 0.71
C VAL A 86 4.43 -5.86 0.63
N VAL A 87 3.15 -5.95 0.96
CA VAL A 87 2.31 -7.12 0.69
C VAL A 87 1.12 -6.68 -0.16
N LEU A 88 0.79 -7.49 -1.16
CA LEU A 88 -0.40 -7.39 -2.00
C LEU A 88 -1.06 -8.76 -2.05
N THR A 89 -2.35 -8.82 -1.75
CA THR A 89 -3.13 -10.06 -1.75
C THR A 89 -4.55 -9.82 -2.26
N HIS A 90 -5.20 -10.88 -2.72
CA HIS A 90 -6.63 -10.86 -3.03
C HIS A 90 -7.51 -10.99 -1.78
N ASP A 91 -6.95 -11.45 -0.65
CA ASP A 91 -7.69 -11.63 0.60
C ASP A 91 -7.47 -10.48 1.57
N ARG A 92 -8.58 -9.82 1.93
CA ARG A 92 -8.60 -8.77 2.94
C ARG A 92 -8.09 -9.26 4.29
N ASN A 93 -8.43 -10.48 4.69
CA ASN A 93 -8.10 -11.03 6.00
C ASN A 93 -6.60 -11.32 6.12
N GLU A 94 -5.97 -11.77 5.04
CA GLU A 94 -4.51 -11.95 4.98
C GLU A 94 -3.78 -10.61 5.13
N ARG A 95 -4.25 -9.57 4.43
CA ARG A 95 -3.71 -8.20 4.59
C ARG A 95 -3.88 -7.70 6.02
N ASP A 96 -5.04 -7.91 6.64
CA ASP A 96 -5.31 -7.48 8.01
C ASP A 96 -4.44 -8.25 9.03
N SER A 97 -4.23 -9.55 8.84
CA SER A 97 -3.32 -10.36 9.66
C SER A 97 -1.87 -9.87 9.55
N GLN A 98 -1.43 -9.49 8.35
CA GLN A 98 -0.10 -8.93 8.13
C GLN A 98 0.06 -7.56 8.82
N LEU A 99 -0.98 -6.73 8.78
CA LEU A 99 -0.99 -5.45 9.49
C LEU A 99 -0.87 -5.65 10.99
N ASP A 100 -1.58 -6.62 11.58
CA ASP A 100 -1.50 -6.88 13.01
C ASP A 100 -0.10 -7.30 13.44
N ALA A 101 0.54 -8.19 12.68
CA ALA A 101 1.94 -8.57 12.91
C ALA A 101 2.90 -7.38 12.77
N TRP A 102 2.71 -6.52 11.76
CA TRP A 102 3.59 -5.36 11.53
C TRP A 102 3.37 -4.20 12.50
N CYS A 103 2.17 -4.10 13.07
CA CYS A 103 1.82 -3.05 14.03
C CYS A 103 2.10 -3.44 15.48
N GLU A 104 2.60 -4.65 15.74
CA GLU A 104 2.99 -5.07 17.08
C GLU A 104 4.05 -4.11 17.67
N GLY A 105 3.78 -3.60 18.88
CA GLY A 105 4.65 -2.63 19.55
C GLY A 105 4.62 -1.21 18.97
N LEU A 106 3.81 -0.93 17.95
CA LEU A 106 3.66 0.40 17.34
C LEU A 106 2.45 1.16 17.89
N ILE A 107 2.49 2.48 17.77
CA ILE A 107 1.36 3.36 18.10
C ILE A 107 0.35 3.30 16.95
N ARG A 108 -0.83 2.74 17.20
CA ARG A 108 -1.93 2.65 16.24
C ARG A 108 -2.53 4.04 15.93
N ARG A 109 -3.05 4.19 14.72
CA ARG A 109 -3.73 5.39 14.22
C ARG A 109 -5.13 4.99 13.73
N ASP A 110 -6.13 5.59 14.35
CA ASP A 110 -7.55 5.32 14.09
C ASP A 110 -8.08 6.09 12.85
#